data_AF-A0A365TXN4-F1
#
_entry.id   AF-A0A365TXN4-F1
#
_cell.length_a   1.000
_cell.length_b   1.000
_cell.length_c   1.000
_cell.angle_alpha   90.00
_cell.angle_beta   90.00
_cell.angle_gamma   90.00
#
_symmetry.space_group_name_H-M   'P 1'
#
loop_
_entity.id
_entity.type
_entity.pdbx_description
1 polymer ?
#
loop_
_entity_poly.entity_id
_entity_poly.type
_entity_poly.pdbx_seq_one_letter_code
_entity_poly.pdbx_strand_id
1 'polypeptide(L)'
;MRRTTDINDLAFGVIRARMRLHFMVTPKGDRHAVKYFVIGHPRNGTTALHKLFEVNGIRSFHDSSDWRTGRFDAFSDFGQVRPVAAFDRVYPNAVFILNFRPLRKYLISIATHHQKVFTVQNFINEIWRRADYFAWVLRHFRGRDDFIAVNIEAPGALQAVADFCGLTTAELPGGPVQNASNRPRLPQNGVNIDAALRALGLTEEADRGCLVSSLHAEAERKDLLAARDSIRFVE
;
A
#
# COMPACT_ATOMS: atom_id res chain seq x y z
N MET A 1 1.24 -23.13 8.46
CA MET A 1 2.17 -23.40 7.33
C MET A 1 3.18 -22.26 7.25
N ARG A 2 4.47 -22.52 6.96
CA ARG A 2 5.53 -21.46 6.99
C ARG A 2 5.68 -20.78 5.62
N ARG A 3 6.06 -19.49 5.63
CA ARG A 3 6.51 -18.78 4.42
C ARG A 3 7.72 -19.48 3.81
N THR A 4 7.79 -19.53 2.49
CA THR A 4 8.99 -19.93 1.75
C THR A 4 9.55 -18.74 0.99
N THR A 5 10.86 -18.69 0.79
CA THR A 5 11.47 -17.74 -0.15
C THR A 5 11.06 -18.12 -1.56
N ASP A 6 10.51 -17.18 -2.31
CA ASP A 6 10.17 -17.39 -3.72
C ASP A 6 10.95 -16.45 -4.66
N ILE A 7 10.75 -16.65 -5.96
CA ILE A 7 11.39 -15.83 -7.00
C ILE A 7 11.03 -14.35 -6.87
N ASN A 8 9.86 -14.01 -6.31
CA ASN A 8 9.47 -12.62 -6.10
C ASN A 8 10.27 -11.99 -4.96
N ASP A 9 10.62 -12.74 -3.91
CA ASP A 9 11.49 -12.23 -2.84
C ASP A 9 12.86 -11.83 -3.39
N LEU A 10 13.46 -12.68 -4.22
CA LEU A 10 14.73 -12.39 -4.89
C LEU A 10 14.60 -11.22 -5.86
N ALA A 11 13.58 -11.25 -6.73
CA ALA A 11 13.33 -10.17 -7.69
C ALA A 11 13.11 -8.82 -7.00
N PHE A 12 12.32 -8.78 -5.92
CA PHE A 12 12.09 -7.57 -5.15
C PHE A 12 13.34 -7.10 -4.42
N GLY A 13 14.19 -8.00 -3.92
CA GLY A 13 15.49 -7.65 -3.36
C GLY A 13 16.36 -6.91 -4.38
N VAL A 14 16.50 -7.48 -5.59
CA VAL A 14 17.26 -6.88 -6.69
C VAL A 14 16.66 -5.54 -7.13
N ILE A 15 15.34 -5.48 -7.32
CA ILE A 15 14.66 -4.24 -7.73
C ILE A 15 14.80 -3.16 -6.66
N ARG A 16 14.69 -3.48 -5.36
CA ARG A 16 14.90 -2.51 -4.27
C ARG A 16 16.32 -1.96 -4.27
N ALA A 17 17.32 -2.80 -4.44
CA ALA A 17 18.72 -2.38 -4.51
C ALA A 17 18.95 -1.45 -5.72
N ARG A 18 18.46 -1.85 -6.90
CA ARG A 18 18.51 -1.03 -8.12
C ARG A 18 17.79 0.31 -7.93
N MET A 19 16.60 0.32 -7.37
CA MET A 19 15.81 1.55 -7.17
C MET A 19 16.44 2.48 -6.15
N ARG A 20 17.08 1.95 -5.11
CA ARG A 20 17.85 2.77 -4.17
C ARG A 20 19.03 3.44 -4.87
N LEU A 21 19.80 2.71 -5.68
CA LEU A 21 20.93 3.26 -6.45
C LEU A 21 20.45 4.27 -7.50
N HIS A 22 19.41 3.92 -8.24
CA HIS A 22 18.81 4.80 -9.24
C HIS A 22 18.33 6.10 -8.60
N PHE A 23 17.58 6.00 -7.50
CA PHE A 23 17.10 7.17 -6.78
C PHE A 23 18.25 8.03 -6.25
N MET A 24 19.44 7.50 -5.93
CA MET A 24 20.58 8.35 -5.54
C MET A 24 20.98 9.32 -6.65
N VAL A 25 20.95 8.90 -7.92
CA VAL A 25 21.41 9.68 -9.07
C VAL A 25 20.30 10.44 -9.80
N THR A 26 19.02 10.10 -9.59
CA THR A 26 17.88 10.78 -10.23
C THR A 26 17.72 12.22 -9.73
N PRO A 27 17.43 13.21 -10.59
CA PRO A 27 17.15 14.58 -10.16
C PRO A 27 16.00 14.64 -9.14
N LYS A 28 16.23 15.34 -8.02
CA LYS A 28 15.25 15.39 -6.91
C LYS A 28 14.19 16.49 -7.06
N GLY A 29 14.41 17.45 -7.96
CA GLY A 29 13.64 18.69 -7.98
C GLY A 29 13.85 19.47 -6.67
N ASP A 30 12.85 20.26 -6.30
CA ASP A 30 12.82 20.92 -5.00
C ASP A 30 12.59 19.88 -3.88
N ARG A 31 13.53 19.82 -2.94
CA ARG A 31 13.47 18.91 -1.79
C ARG A 31 12.59 19.45 -0.66
N HIS A 32 12.33 20.75 -0.64
CA HIS A 32 11.48 21.40 0.36
C HIS A 32 10.02 21.50 -0.08
N ALA A 33 9.72 21.22 -1.36
CA ALA A 33 8.34 21.06 -1.81
C ALA A 33 7.64 19.93 -1.05
N VAL A 34 6.34 20.12 -0.77
CA VAL A 34 5.49 19.06 -0.21
C VAL A 34 5.33 17.97 -1.25
N LYS A 35 5.65 16.72 -0.87
CA LYS A 35 5.49 15.54 -1.72
C LYS A 35 4.52 14.56 -1.08
N TYR A 36 3.60 14.01 -1.85
CA TYR A 36 2.62 13.02 -1.37
C TYR A 36 2.99 11.64 -1.89
N PHE A 37 3.29 10.70 -0.99
CA PHE A 37 3.65 9.34 -1.35
C PHE A 37 2.58 8.36 -0.87
N VAL A 38 1.79 7.82 -1.81
CA VAL A 38 0.86 6.73 -1.56
C VAL A 38 1.64 5.41 -1.61
N ILE A 39 2.01 4.91 -0.44
CA ILE A 39 2.97 3.81 -0.27
C ILE A 39 2.31 2.44 -0.08
N GLY A 40 0.99 2.36 -0.01
CA GLY A 40 0.29 1.07 0.09
C GLY A 40 0.40 0.21 -1.17
N HIS A 41 0.01 -1.06 -1.05
CA HIS A 41 0.05 -2.00 -2.16
C HIS A 41 -0.88 -1.55 -3.31
N PRO A 42 -0.59 -1.94 -4.56
CA PRO A 42 -1.48 -1.66 -5.68
C PRO A 42 -2.85 -2.32 -5.43
N ARG A 43 -3.86 -1.88 -6.18
CA ARG A 43 -5.25 -2.37 -6.07
C ARG A 43 -5.99 -2.02 -4.77
N ASN A 44 -5.47 -1.05 -4.01
CA ASN A 44 -6.09 -0.47 -2.82
C ASN A 44 -6.52 0.99 -3.06
N GLY A 45 -7.17 1.30 -4.18
CA GLY A 45 -7.72 2.65 -4.42
C GLY A 45 -6.70 3.71 -4.87
N THR A 46 -5.56 3.29 -5.42
CA THR A 46 -4.49 4.20 -5.88
C THR A 46 -4.97 5.16 -6.97
N THR A 47 -5.89 4.74 -7.84
CA THR A 47 -6.49 5.61 -8.88
C THR A 47 -7.38 6.71 -8.29
N ALA A 48 -8.14 6.42 -7.22
CA ALA A 48 -8.98 7.42 -6.57
C ALA A 48 -8.11 8.51 -5.88
N LEU A 49 -7.03 8.08 -5.22
CA LEU A 49 -6.04 9.01 -4.64
C LEU A 49 -5.32 9.83 -5.70
N HIS A 50 -4.96 9.23 -6.84
CA HIS A 50 -4.40 9.98 -7.97
C HIS A 50 -5.32 11.11 -8.42
N LYS A 51 -6.61 10.82 -8.66
CA LYS A 51 -7.61 11.82 -9.03
C LYS A 51 -7.81 12.90 -7.96
N LEU A 52 -7.79 12.52 -6.67
CA LEU A 52 -7.85 13.48 -5.56
C LEU A 52 -6.73 14.52 -5.67
N PHE A 53 -5.51 14.09 -5.97
CA PHE A 53 -4.41 15.03 -6.17
C PHE A 53 -4.62 15.91 -7.40
N GLU A 54 -5.03 15.34 -8.53
CA GLU A 54 -5.24 16.11 -9.78
C GLU A 54 -6.30 17.19 -9.65
N VAL A 55 -7.46 16.89 -9.04
CA VAL A 55 -8.54 17.90 -8.86
C VAL A 55 -8.13 19.03 -7.92
N ASN A 56 -7.14 18.81 -7.05
CA ASN A 56 -6.56 19.84 -6.19
C ASN A 56 -5.33 20.52 -6.82
N GLY A 57 -5.13 20.39 -8.14
CA GLY A 57 -4.04 21.04 -8.86
C GLY A 57 -2.64 20.47 -8.58
N ILE A 58 -2.56 19.30 -7.94
CA ILE A 58 -1.29 18.64 -7.63
C ILE A 58 -0.87 17.78 -8.83
N ARG A 59 0.37 17.97 -9.28
CA ARG A 59 0.95 17.14 -10.36
C ARG A 59 1.14 15.72 -9.84
N SER A 60 0.24 14.83 -10.24
CA SER A 60 0.17 13.47 -9.72
C SER A 60 0.69 12.46 -10.74
N PHE A 61 1.47 11.49 -10.27
CA PHE A 61 1.99 10.38 -11.07
C PHE A 61 1.37 9.06 -10.60
N HIS A 62 0.80 8.30 -11.53
CA HIS A 62 0.08 7.05 -11.24
C HIS A 62 0.41 5.96 -12.28
N ASP A 63 1.49 5.23 -12.03
CA ASP A 63 1.92 4.10 -12.85
C ASP A 63 2.89 3.20 -12.04
N SER A 64 3.16 2.02 -12.58
CA SER A 64 4.17 1.04 -12.19
C SER A 64 5.60 1.41 -12.56
N SER A 65 5.81 2.48 -13.34
CA SER A 65 7.14 2.96 -13.72
C SER A 65 7.80 3.79 -12.61
N ASP A 66 9.08 4.14 -12.78
CA ASP A 66 9.84 4.85 -11.74
C ASP A 66 9.21 6.21 -11.40
N TRP A 67 9.17 6.53 -10.12
CA TRP A 67 8.58 7.77 -9.61
C TRP A 67 9.52 8.93 -9.87
N ARG A 68 9.15 9.78 -10.84
CA ARG A 68 9.95 10.91 -11.31
C ARG A 68 9.85 12.08 -10.34
N THR A 69 10.48 11.97 -9.17
CA THR A 69 10.28 12.89 -8.05
C THR A 69 10.65 14.35 -8.33
N GLY A 70 11.53 14.61 -9.30
CA GLY A 70 11.83 15.96 -9.77
C GLY A 70 10.77 16.61 -10.67
N ARG A 71 9.73 15.89 -11.09
CA ARG A 71 8.69 16.39 -12.03
C ARG A 71 7.29 16.45 -11.46
N PHE A 72 6.98 15.58 -10.51
CA PHE A 72 5.65 15.45 -9.91
C PHE A 72 5.72 15.70 -8.41
N ASP A 73 4.55 15.86 -7.80
CA ASP A 73 4.39 16.22 -6.40
C ASP A 73 3.60 15.15 -5.64
N ALA A 74 2.75 14.37 -6.32
CA ALA A 74 2.10 13.21 -5.74
C ALA A 74 2.42 11.93 -6.52
N PHE A 75 2.51 10.80 -5.81
CA PHE A 75 2.89 9.52 -6.39
C PHE A 75 2.05 8.39 -5.81
N SER A 76 1.51 7.55 -6.69
CA SER A 76 0.67 6.43 -6.31
C SER A 76 0.86 5.23 -7.22
N ASP A 77 0.20 4.14 -6.85
CA ASP A 77 0.35 2.81 -7.46
C ASP A 77 1.68 2.13 -7.13
N PHE A 78 2.08 1.15 -7.95
CA PHE A 78 3.20 0.28 -7.59
C PHE A 78 4.52 1.05 -7.54
N GLY A 79 4.75 1.95 -8.51
CA GLY A 79 6.10 2.36 -8.89
C GLY A 79 7.00 1.15 -9.18
N GLN A 80 8.28 1.37 -9.48
CA GLN A 80 9.26 0.30 -9.26
C GLN A 80 9.56 0.25 -7.77
N VAL A 81 9.54 -0.95 -7.15
CA VAL A 81 9.58 -1.20 -5.70
C VAL A 81 10.17 -0.03 -4.90
N ARG A 82 9.27 0.74 -4.27
CA ARG A 82 9.51 2.09 -3.76
C ARG A 82 10.56 2.13 -2.64
N PRO A 83 11.63 2.95 -2.76
CA PRO A 83 12.60 3.15 -1.68
C PRO A 83 12.04 4.16 -0.64
N VAL A 84 10.97 3.80 0.05
CA VAL A 84 10.21 4.69 0.97
C VAL A 84 11.12 5.41 1.99
N ALA A 85 12.03 4.69 2.64
CA ALA A 85 12.98 5.30 3.57
C ALA A 85 13.93 6.32 2.92
N ALA A 86 14.22 6.19 1.62
CA ALA A 86 15.02 7.16 0.90
C ALA A 86 14.19 8.40 0.53
N PHE A 87 12.91 8.24 0.17
CA PHE A 87 12.01 9.36 -0.05
C PHE A 87 11.87 10.21 1.21
N ASP A 88 11.61 9.55 2.34
CA ASP A 88 11.49 10.19 3.66
C ASP A 88 12.73 11.01 4.04
N ARG A 89 13.92 10.45 3.81
CA ARG A 89 15.18 11.17 4.07
C ARG A 89 15.39 12.38 3.17
N VAL A 90 14.95 12.31 1.92
CA VAL A 90 15.25 13.34 0.91
C VAL A 90 14.25 14.49 0.94
N TYR A 91 12.99 14.22 1.30
CA TYR A 91 11.90 15.17 1.28
C TYR A 91 11.36 15.39 2.71
N PRO A 92 11.93 16.33 3.49
CA PRO A 92 11.55 16.54 4.90
C PRO A 92 10.10 17.00 5.10
N ASN A 93 9.46 17.54 4.06
CA ASN A 93 8.06 17.98 4.09
C ASN A 93 7.12 16.98 3.38
N ALA A 94 7.55 15.73 3.22
CA ALA A 94 6.76 14.71 2.54
C ALA A 94 5.66 14.16 3.44
N VAL A 95 4.49 13.93 2.84
CA VAL A 95 3.33 13.29 3.46
C VAL A 95 3.21 11.86 2.93
N PHE A 96 3.04 10.90 3.82
CA PHE A 96 2.98 9.48 3.49
C PHE A 96 1.58 8.90 3.77
N ILE A 97 1.06 8.15 2.80
CA ILE A 97 -0.28 7.55 2.87
C ILE A 97 -0.16 6.05 2.66
N LEU A 98 -0.39 5.26 3.72
CA LEU A 98 -0.52 3.82 3.63
C LEU A 98 -1.99 3.45 3.37
N ASN A 99 -2.36 3.36 2.10
CA ASN A 99 -3.68 2.88 1.69
C ASN A 99 -3.73 1.34 1.67
N PHE A 100 -4.73 0.77 2.32
CA PHE A 100 -4.94 -0.66 2.37
C PHE A 100 -6.44 -1.00 2.29
N ARG A 101 -6.76 -2.30 2.31
CA ARG A 101 -8.12 -2.84 2.31
C ARG A 101 -8.13 -4.20 3.01
N PRO A 102 -9.28 -4.81 3.31
CA PRO A 102 -9.33 -6.18 3.83
C PRO A 102 -8.51 -7.17 3.02
N LEU A 103 -7.74 -8.02 3.71
CA LEU A 103 -6.78 -8.94 3.11
C LEU A 103 -7.43 -9.83 2.04
N ARG A 104 -8.60 -10.41 2.33
CA ARG A 104 -9.31 -11.28 1.38
C ARG A 104 -9.61 -10.55 0.07
N LYS A 105 -10.19 -9.35 0.17
CA LYS A 105 -10.54 -8.51 -0.98
C LYS A 105 -9.30 -8.09 -1.77
N TYR A 106 -8.19 -7.83 -1.09
CA TYR A 106 -6.90 -7.56 -1.72
C TYR A 106 -6.38 -8.76 -2.53
N LEU A 107 -6.34 -9.96 -1.95
CA LEU A 107 -5.85 -11.16 -2.63
C LEU A 107 -6.70 -11.49 -3.86
N ILE A 108 -8.02 -11.36 -3.75
CA ILE A 108 -8.95 -11.51 -4.90
C ILE A 108 -8.62 -10.49 -5.99
N SER A 109 -8.38 -9.23 -5.62
CA SER A 109 -8.09 -8.15 -6.58
C SER A 109 -6.76 -8.38 -7.32
N ILE A 110 -5.71 -8.81 -6.62
CA ILE A 110 -4.43 -9.19 -7.24
C ILE A 110 -4.60 -10.38 -8.19
N ALA A 111 -5.25 -11.45 -7.72
CA ALA A 111 -5.45 -12.64 -8.50
C ALA A 111 -6.24 -12.36 -9.79
N THR A 112 -7.29 -11.53 -9.67
CA THR A 112 -8.11 -11.06 -10.80
C THR A 112 -7.29 -10.18 -11.74
N HIS A 113 -6.38 -9.35 -11.24
CA HIS A 113 -5.55 -8.51 -12.09
C HIS A 113 -4.59 -9.35 -12.95
N HIS A 114 -3.91 -10.33 -12.37
CA HIS A 114 -2.92 -11.15 -13.09
C HIS A 114 -3.52 -12.22 -14.00
N GLN A 115 -4.83 -12.51 -13.91
CA GLN A 115 -5.53 -13.47 -14.77
C GLN A 115 -4.83 -14.85 -14.87
N LYS A 116 -4.28 -15.32 -13.74
CA LYS A 116 -3.66 -16.65 -13.62
C LYS A 116 -4.04 -17.33 -12.32
N VAL A 117 -3.98 -18.66 -12.30
CA VAL A 117 -4.19 -19.44 -11.09
C VAL A 117 -2.90 -19.42 -10.26
N PHE A 118 -3.00 -18.96 -9.02
CA PHE A 118 -1.91 -18.97 -8.05
C PHE A 118 -2.04 -20.14 -7.11
N THR A 119 -0.92 -20.70 -6.66
CA THR A 119 -0.94 -21.78 -5.66
C THR A 119 -1.28 -21.24 -4.26
N VAL A 120 -1.68 -22.13 -3.35
CA VAL A 120 -1.85 -21.82 -1.93
C VAL A 120 -0.58 -21.18 -1.35
N GLN A 121 0.60 -21.73 -1.69
CA GLN A 121 1.88 -21.19 -1.22
C GLN A 121 2.15 -19.77 -1.74
N ASN A 122 1.77 -19.44 -2.99
CA ASN A 122 1.90 -18.07 -3.49
C ASN A 122 1.07 -17.09 -2.66
N PHE A 123 -0.15 -17.46 -2.26
CA PHE A 123 -0.98 -16.63 -1.39
C PHE A 123 -0.40 -16.53 0.02
N ILE A 124 0.11 -17.62 0.60
CA ILE A 124 0.80 -17.58 1.90
C ILE A 124 1.98 -16.59 1.85
N ASN A 125 2.81 -16.66 0.81
CA ASN A 125 3.95 -15.75 0.67
C ASN A 125 3.50 -14.29 0.49
N GLU A 126 2.44 -14.03 -0.29
CA GLU A 126 1.87 -12.68 -0.44
C GLU A 126 1.34 -12.12 0.88
N ILE A 127 0.62 -12.94 1.65
CA ILE A 127 0.07 -12.58 2.95
C ILE A 127 1.19 -12.15 3.91
N TRP A 128 2.26 -12.95 4.01
CA TRP A 128 3.43 -12.60 4.81
C TRP A 128 4.14 -11.35 4.29
N ARG A 129 4.37 -11.22 2.98
CA ARG A 129 4.99 -10.03 2.38
C ARG A 129 4.21 -8.75 2.72
N ARG A 130 2.88 -8.81 2.70
CA ARG A 130 2.02 -7.71 3.10
C ARG A 130 2.13 -7.40 4.59
N ALA A 131 2.05 -8.42 5.45
CA ALA A 131 2.12 -8.26 6.90
C ALA A 131 3.46 -7.68 7.35
N ASP A 132 4.57 -8.14 6.77
CA ASP A 132 5.92 -7.63 7.03
C ASP A 132 6.07 -6.18 6.57
N TYR A 133 5.51 -5.86 5.40
CA TYR A 133 5.55 -4.49 4.90
C TYR A 133 4.79 -3.54 5.82
N PHE A 134 3.58 -3.91 6.27
CA PHE A 134 2.81 -3.09 7.22
C PHE A 134 3.54 -2.95 8.56
N ALA A 135 4.13 -4.03 9.08
CA ALA A 135 4.93 -3.97 10.29
C ALA A 135 6.13 -3.02 10.15
N TRP A 136 6.83 -3.08 9.02
CA TRP A 136 7.93 -2.16 8.72
C TRP A 136 7.46 -0.70 8.63
N VAL A 137 6.38 -0.41 7.89
CA VAL A 137 5.84 0.95 7.76
C VAL A 137 5.43 1.51 9.12
N LEU A 138 4.69 0.73 9.93
CA LEU A 138 4.24 1.14 11.25
C LEU A 138 5.41 1.51 12.18
N ARG A 139 6.51 0.72 12.15
CA ARG A 139 7.71 1.05 12.93
C ARG A 139 8.40 2.29 12.40
N HIS A 140 8.54 2.41 11.08
CA HIS A 140 9.22 3.52 10.44
C HIS A 140 8.53 4.86 10.72
N PHE A 141 7.19 4.89 10.72
CA PHE A 141 6.40 6.10 10.90
C PHE A 141 5.77 6.26 12.29
N ARG A 142 6.25 5.53 13.31
CA ARG A 142 5.72 5.62 14.67
C ARG A 142 5.74 7.07 15.19
N GLY A 143 4.59 7.53 15.69
CA GLY A 143 4.44 8.83 16.32
C GLY A 143 4.54 10.03 15.37
N ARG A 144 4.49 9.81 14.05
CA ARG A 144 4.60 10.89 13.06
C ARG A 144 3.24 11.46 12.68
N ASP A 145 3.22 12.78 12.49
CA ASP A 145 2.06 13.58 12.07
C ASP A 145 1.93 13.70 10.55
N ASP A 146 3.00 13.45 9.80
CA ASP A 146 3.05 13.43 8.34
C ASP A 146 2.73 12.05 7.72
N PHE A 147 2.19 11.13 8.52
CA PHE A 147 1.77 9.79 8.09
C PHE A 147 0.31 9.46 8.44
N ILE A 148 -0.42 8.91 7.45
CA ILE A 148 -1.76 8.32 7.64
C ILE A 148 -1.81 6.89 7.09
N ALA A 149 -2.47 6.00 7.83
CA ALA A 149 -2.87 4.68 7.34
C ALA A 149 -4.39 4.62 7.19
N VAL A 150 -4.88 4.21 6.01
CA VAL A 150 -6.30 4.27 5.66
C VAL A 150 -6.79 2.99 4.99
N ASN A 151 -7.83 2.39 5.57
CA ASN A 151 -8.65 1.40 4.90
C ASN A 151 -9.50 2.12 3.86
N ILE A 152 -9.21 1.92 2.57
CA ILE A 152 -9.93 2.59 1.47
C ILE A 152 -11.38 2.13 1.31
N GLU A 153 -11.80 1.10 2.04
CA GLU A 153 -13.20 0.68 2.11
C GLU A 153 -13.94 1.24 3.33
N ALA A 154 -13.24 1.92 4.25
CA ALA A 154 -13.88 2.56 5.39
C ALA A 154 -14.81 3.70 4.93
N PRO A 155 -15.96 3.89 5.58
CA PRO A 155 -16.77 5.08 5.36
C PRO A 155 -15.95 6.36 5.54
N GLY A 156 -15.99 7.26 4.55
CA GLY A 156 -15.24 8.53 4.62
C GLY A 156 -13.73 8.41 4.42
N ALA A 157 -13.18 7.24 4.04
CA ALA A 157 -11.74 7.02 3.87
C ALA A 157 -11.04 8.10 3.00
N LEU A 158 -11.66 8.43 1.87
CA LEU A 158 -11.13 9.42 0.93
C LEU A 158 -11.19 10.85 1.51
N GLN A 159 -12.25 11.17 2.24
CA GLN A 159 -12.39 12.45 2.94
C GLN A 159 -11.31 12.56 4.02
N ALA A 160 -11.07 11.50 4.80
CA ALA A 160 -10.04 11.50 5.83
C ALA A 160 -8.63 11.75 5.24
N VAL A 161 -8.33 11.21 4.05
CA VAL A 161 -7.08 11.52 3.35
C VAL A 161 -7.05 12.96 2.87
N ALA A 162 -8.14 13.47 2.30
CA ALA A 162 -8.22 14.85 1.85
C ALA A 162 -8.00 15.82 3.02
N ASP A 163 -8.72 15.65 4.14
CA ASP A 163 -8.59 16.46 5.34
C ASP A 163 -7.17 16.40 5.91
N PHE A 164 -6.56 15.21 5.92
CA PHE A 164 -5.19 15.02 6.38
C PHE A 164 -4.17 15.76 5.51
N CYS A 165 -4.39 15.79 4.20
CA CYS A 165 -3.50 16.46 3.25
C CYS A 165 -3.85 17.94 3.03
N GLY A 166 -4.88 18.49 3.69
CA GLY A 166 -5.37 19.84 3.44
C GLY A 166 -5.97 20.04 2.04
N LEU A 167 -6.61 19.00 1.50
CA LEU A 167 -7.20 18.95 0.16
C LEU A 167 -8.73 18.94 0.21
N THR A 168 -9.36 19.22 -0.92
CA THR A 168 -10.81 19.15 -1.09
C THR A 168 -11.22 17.89 -1.84
N THR A 169 -12.40 17.35 -1.53
CA THR A 169 -12.98 16.17 -2.22
C THR A 169 -14.00 16.55 -3.30
N ALA A 170 -14.14 17.85 -3.61
CA ALA A 170 -15.13 18.34 -4.56
C ALA A 170 -14.98 17.64 -5.92
N GLU A 171 -16.09 17.04 -6.37
CA GLU A 171 -16.30 16.48 -7.71
C GLU A 171 -15.17 15.58 -8.26
N LEU A 172 -14.87 14.48 -7.58
CA LEU A 172 -14.02 13.45 -8.20
C LEU A 172 -14.68 12.89 -9.49
N PRO A 173 -14.03 13.01 -10.66
CA PRO A 173 -14.60 12.55 -11.91
C PRO A 173 -14.87 11.03 -11.87
N GLY A 174 -16.15 10.66 -11.95
CA GLY A 174 -16.62 9.28 -11.92
C GLY A 174 -16.88 8.69 -10.52
N GLY A 175 -16.86 9.51 -9.46
CA GLY A 175 -17.17 9.08 -8.09
C GLY A 175 -16.00 8.37 -7.36
N PRO A 176 -16.24 7.93 -6.11
CA PRO A 176 -15.19 7.44 -5.21
C PRO A 176 -14.66 6.03 -5.58
N VAL A 177 -15.45 5.24 -6.30
CA VAL A 177 -15.07 3.89 -6.72
C VAL A 177 -14.54 3.93 -8.15
N GLN A 178 -13.24 3.71 -8.30
CA GLN A 178 -12.55 3.75 -9.58
C GLN A 178 -11.76 2.46 -9.82
N ASN A 179 -11.63 2.06 -11.09
CA ASN A 179 -10.79 0.93 -11.50
C ASN A 179 -11.19 -0.43 -10.87
N ALA A 180 -12.49 -0.62 -10.64
CA ALA A 180 -13.05 -1.93 -10.34
C ALA A 180 -12.81 -2.85 -11.54
N SER A 181 -12.24 -4.04 -11.29
CA SER A 181 -11.93 -4.96 -12.38
C SER A 181 -13.20 -5.66 -12.85
N ASN A 182 -13.50 -5.55 -14.14
CA ASN A 182 -14.55 -6.32 -14.81
C ASN A 182 -14.03 -7.68 -15.34
N ARG A 183 -12.76 -8.01 -15.06
CA ARG A 183 -12.16 -9.27 -15.52
C ARG A 183 -12.78 -10.45 -14.77
N PRO A 184 -12.94 -11.61 -15.43
CA PRO A 184 -13.48 -12.78 -14.77
C PRO A 184 -12.58 -13.21 -13.63
N ARG A 185 -13.20 -13.62 -12.52
CA ARG A 185 -12.50 -14.24 -11.40
C ARG A 185 -12.30 -15.71 -11.71
N LEU A 186 -11.08 -16.21 -11.55
CA LEU A 186 -10.78 -17.62 -11.69
C LEU A 186 -11.21 -18.36 -10.40
N PRO A 187 -12.20 -19.27 -10.43
CA PRO A 187 -12.77 -19.86 -9.21
C PRO A 187 -11.73 -20.56 -8.32
N GLN A 188 -10.73 -21.19 -8.95
CA GLN A 188 -9.64 -21.87 -8.24
C GLN A 188 -8.85 -20.93 -7.31
N ASN A 189 -8.73 -19.64 -7.66
CA ASN A 189 -8.06 -18.68 -6.78
C ASN A 189 -8.87 -18.44 -5.50
N GLY A 190 -10.19 -18.48 -5.54
CA GLY A 190 -11.03 -18.39 -4.33
C GLY A 190 -10.72 -19.56 -3.37
N VAL A 191 -10.71 -20.78 -3.90
CA VAL A 191 -10.37 -21.99 -3.15
C VAL A 191 -8.97 -21.90 -2.54
N ASN A 192 -7.99 -21.45 -3.34
CA ASN A 192 -6.59 -21.36 -2.90
C ASN A 192 -6.36 -20.24 -1.87
N ILE A 193 -7.08 -19.12 -1.98
CA ILE A 193 -7.09 -18.03 -0.98
C ILE A 193 -7.65 -18.56 0.34
N ASP A 194 -8.80 -19.24 0.31
CA ASP A 194 -9.42 -19.80 1.51
C ASP A 194 -8.54 -20.84 2.19
N ALA A 195 -7.88 -21.70 1.41
CA ALA A 195 -6.92 -22.66 1.92
C ALA A 195 -5.72 -21.97 2.58
N ALA A 196 -5.17 -20.91 1.97
CA ALA A 196 -4.06 -20.16 2.54
C ALA A 196 -4.45 -19.45 3.84
N LEU A 197 -5.62 -18.81 3.89
CA LEU A 197 -6.12 -18.13 5.08
C LEU A 197 -6.36 -19.11 6.24
N ARG A 198 -6.98 -20.27 5.97
CA ARG A 198 -7.13 -21.34 6.97
C ARG A 198 -5.78 -21.86 7.47
N ALA A 199 -4.82 -22.09 6.56
CA ALA A 199 -3.49 -22.58 6.91
C ALA A 199 -2.67 -21.60 7.79
N LEU A 200 -3.08 -20.33 7.85
CA LEU A 200 -2.50 -19.27 8.67
C LEU A 200 -3.38 -18.85 9.84
N GLY A 201 -4.60 -19.39 9.99
CA GLY A 201 -5.54 -18.99 11.04
C GLY A 201 -6.12 -17.59 10.86
N LEU A 202 -6.19 -17.07 9.62
CA LEU A 202 -6.56 -15.68 9.31
C LEU A 202 -7.97 -15.51 8.74
N THR A 203 -8.81 -16.55 8.75
CA THR A 203 -10.10 -16.54 8.03
C THR A 203 -11.00 -15.37 8.45
N GLU A 204 -11.09 -15.08 9.76
CA GLU A 204 -11.91 -13.97 10.28
C GLU A 204 -11.22 -12.61 10.15
N GLU A 205 -9.91 -12.55 10.44
CA GLU A 205 -9.11 -11.33 10.33
C GLU A 205 -9.12 -10.77 8.91
N ALA A 206 -9.15 -11.64 7.90
CA ALA A 206 -8.98 -11.26 6.51
C ALA A 206 -10.08 -10.34 5.97
N ASP A 207 -11.23 -10.26 6.64
CA ASP A 207 -12.37 -9.45 6.25
C ASP A 207 -12.47 -8.12 7.02
N ARG A 208 -11.70 -7.95 8.09
CA ARG A 208 -11.79 -6.79 9.00
C ARG A 208 -10.99 -5.54 8.58
N GLY A 209 -10.08 -5.64 7.61
CA GLY A 209 -9.24 -4.49 7.26
C GLY A 209 -8.16 -4.20 8.30
N CYS A 210 -7.59 -5.21 8.95
CA CYS A 210 -6.60 -4.97 10.00
C CYS A 210 -5.22 -4.59 9.43
N LEU A 211 -4.56 -3.61 10.08
CA LEU A 211 -3.19 -3.19 9.77
C LEU A 211 -2.13 -4.03 10.50
N VAL A 212 -2.48 -4.54 11.68
CA VAL A 212 -1.65 -5.44 12.49
C VAL A 212 -2.24 -6.84 12.42
N SER A 213 -1.45 -7.78 11.90
CA SER A 213 -1.89 -9.16 11.70
C SER A 213 -1.56 -10.05 12.89
N SER A 214 -2.39 -11.06 13.15
CA SER A 214 -2.14 -12.13 14.12
C SER A 214 -0.96 -13.04 13.77
N LEU A 215 -0.43 -12.93 12.54
CA LEU A 215 0.79 -13.63 12.11
C LEU A 215 2.04 -13.29 12.95
N HIS A 216 2.11 -12.07 13.47
CA HIS A 216 3.25 -11.62 14.26
C HIS A 216 3.18 -12.22 15.67
N ALA A 217 4.33 -12.45 16.30
CA ALA A 217 4.39 -12.94 17.68
C ALA A 217 3.72 -11.94 18.64
N GLU A 218 3.25 -12.39 19.80
CA GLU A 218 2.46 -11.55 20.71
C GLU A 218 3.18 -10.27 21.15
N ALA A 219 4.45 -10.37 21.54
CA ALA A 219 5.26 -9.21 21.91
C ALA A 219 5.41 -8.23 20.73
N GLU A 220 5.58 -8.76 19.52
CA GLU A 220 5.68 -7.97 18.30
C GLU A 220 4.36 -7.28 17.96
N ARG A 221 3.22 -7.99 18.08
CA ARG A 221 1.89 -7.39 17.87
C ARG A 221 1.62 -6.27 18.84
N LYS A 222 1.99 -6.42 20.13
CA LYS A 222 1.83 -5.37 21.12
C LYS A 222 2.58 -4.10 20.71
N ASP A 223 3.81 -4.26 20.24
CA ASP A 223 4.61 -3.16 19.72
C ASP A 223 4.00 -2.52 18.46
N LEU A 224 3.50 -3.33 17.52
CA LEU A 224 2.85 -2.85 16.30
C LEU A 224 1.51 -2.16 16.56
N LEU A 225 0.74 -2.61 17.54
CA LEU A 225 -0.48 -1.96 17.98
C LEU A 225 -0.17 -0.59 18.60
N ALA A 226 0.84 -0.52 19.48
CA ALA A 226 1.31 0.76 20.01
C ALA A 226 1.77 1.72 18.90
N ALA A 227 2.46 1.20 17.87
CA ALA A 227 2.85 2.00 16.70
C ALA A 227 1.62 2.51 15.92
N ARG A 228 0.64 1.64 15.64
CA ARG A 228 -0.62 2.00 14.98
C ARG A 228 -1.38 3.07 15.78
N ASP A 229 -1.45 2.93 17.09
CA ASP A 229 -2.22 3.83 17.95
C ASP A 229 -1.53 5.21 18.10
N SER A 230 -0.26 5.31 17.70
CA SER A 230 0.51 6.56 17.69
C SER A 230 0.40 7.36 16.39
N ILE A 231 -0.31 6.86 15.38
CA ILE A 231 -0.44 7.49 14.05
C ILE A 231 -1.91 7.76 13.73
N ARG A 232 -2.16 8.56 12.69
CA ARG A 232 -3.51 8.69 12.15
C ARG A 232 -3.93 7.41 11.42
N PHE A 233 -4.98 6.76 11.90
CA PHE A 233 -5.47 5.49 11.39
C PHE A 233 -6.99 5.54 11.13
N VAL A 234 -7.41 5.01 9.99
CA VAL A 234 -8.83 4.90 9.59
C VAL A 234 -9.11 3.45 9.21
N GLU A 235 -10.05 2.80 9.89
CA GLU A 235 -10.46 1.39 9.71
C GLU A 235 -11.87 1.27 9.13
#